data_AF-A0A0A0IIQ2-F1
#
_entry.id   AF-A0A0A0IIQ2-F1
#
_cell.length_a   1.000
_cell.length_b   1.000
_cell.length_c   1.000
_cell.angle_alpha   90.00
_cell.angle_beta   90.00
_cell.angle_gamma   90.00
#
_symmetry.space_group_name_H-M   'P 1'
#
loop_
_entity.id
_entity.type
_entity.pdbx_description
1 polymer ?
#
loop_
_entity_poly.entity_id
_entity_poly.type
_entity_poly.pdbx_seq_one_letter_code
_entity_poly.pdbx_strand_id
1 'polypeptide(L)'
;METTAYDKCGRMNYNPEIHLNNGKVWNEEDINYLINWYDIVGVEEMSFALGRTEKTIMHKVHLLRKEGRMKKPEKVTRCKRKLKVNTEK
;
A
#
# COMPACT_ATOMS: atom_id res chain seq x y z
N MET A 1 -11.99 -20.23 -5.34
CA MET A 1 -11.03 -19.37 -4.60
C MET A 1 -10.10 -18.80 -5.65
N GLU A 2 -10.19 -17.49 -5.90
CA GLU A 2 -9.41 -16.84 -6.95
C GLU A 2 -7.95 -16.73 -6.50
N THR A 3 -7.01 -17.17 -7.34
CA THR A 3 -5.58 -17.20 -7.03
C THR A 3 -5.04 -15.78 -6.98
N THR A 4 -4.62 -15.29 -5.81
CA THR A 4 -3.95 -13.99 -5.69
C THR A 4 -2.63 -14.02 -6.47
N ALA A 5 -2.61 -13.38 -7.63
CA ALA A 5 -1.39 -13.22 -8.42
C ALA A 5 -0.52 -12.12 -7.80
N TYR A 6 0.80 -12.35 -7.77
CA TYR A 6 1.78 -11.38 -7.31
C TYR A 6 2.66 -10.93 -8.48
N ASP A 7 3.10 -9.67 -8.46
CA ASP A 7 4.08 -9.18 -9.44
C ASP A 7 5.49 -9.73 -9.18
N LYS A 8 6.44 -9.49 -10.09
CA LYS A 8 7.86 -9.90 -9.93
C LYS A 8 8.52 -9.28 -8.70
N CYS A 9 8.00 -8.15 -8.24
CA CYS A 9 8.47 -7.49 -7.04
C CYS A 9 7.84 -8.10 -5.78
N GLY A 10 6.86 -9.02 -5.91
CA GLY A 10 6.08 -9.69 -4.87
C GLY A 10 4.93 -8.85 -4.29
N ARG A 11 4.47 -7.81 -4.99
CA ARG A 11 3.28 -7.03 -4.61
C ARG A 11 2.03 -7.77 -5.03
N MET A 12 0.98 -7.70 -4.22
CA MET A 12 -0.29 -8.30 -4.61
C MET A 12 -0.89 -7.53 -5.80
N ASN A 13 -1.27 -8.25 -6.86
CA ASN A 13 -2.08 -7.67 -7.94
C ASN A 13 -3.48 -7.31 -7.41
N TYR A 14 -4.25 -6.58 -8.20
CA TYR A 14 -5.63 -6.26 -7.84
C TYR A 14 -6.42 -7.53 -7.51
N ASN A 15 -7.02 -7.57 -6.33
CA ASN A 15 -7.97 -8.61 -5.92
C ASN A 15 -9.29 -7.94 -5.50
N PRO A 16 -10.44 -8.25 -6.14
CA PRO A 16 -11.73 -7.65 -5.81
C PRO A 16 -12.20 -7.95 -4.38
N GLU A 17 -11.80 -9.05 -3.75
CA GLU A 17 -12.19 -9.42 -2.38
C GLU A 17 -11.48 -8.55 -1.32
N ILE A 18 -10.28 -8.06 -1.64
CA ILE A 18 -9.41 -7.33 -0.71
C ILE A 18 -9.40 -5.84 -1.03
N HIS A 19 -9.36 -5.48 -2.31
CA HIS A 19 -9.21 -4.10 -2.78
C HIS A 19 -10.56 -3.43 -3.07
N LEU A 20 -11.49 -3.55 -2.12
CA LEU A 20 -12.87 -3.04 -2.20
C LEU A 20 -12.96 -1.51 -2.44
N ASN A 21 -11.90 -0.76 -2.13
CA ASN A 21 -11.83 0.68 -2.28
C ASN A 21 -10.95 1.13 -3.45
N ASN A 22 -10.50 0.20 -4.30
CA ASN A 22 -9.76 0.57 -5.51
C ASN A 22 -10.64 1.37 -6.48
N GLY A 23 -10.10 2.44 -7.05
CA GLY A 23 -10.85 3.35 -7.94
C GLY A 23 -11.80 4.33 -7.24
N LYS A 24 -12.09 4.17 -5.93
CA LYS A 24 -12.88 5.13 -5.17
C LYS A 24 -12.09 6.39 -4.84
N VAL A 25 -12.79 7.51 -4.65
CA VAL A 25 -12.22 8.77 -4.18
C VAL A 25 -11.56 8.57 -2.81
N TRP A 26 -10.51 9.35 -2.53
CA TRP A 26 -9.83 9.33 -1.22
C TRP A 26 -10.58 10.22 -0.24
N ASN A 27 -10.96 9.66 0.90
CA ASN A 27 -11.52 10.43 2.00
C ASN A 27 -10.40 11.08 2.81
N GLU A 28 -10.70 12.17 3.50
CA GLU A 28 -9.69 12.86 4.33
C GLU A 28 -9.22 11.98 5.49
N GLU A 29 -10.09 11.13 6.04
CA GLU A 29 -9.74 10.14 7.06
C GLU A 29 -8.72 9.11 6.54
N ASP A 30 -8.94 8.56 5.34
CA ASP A 30 -8.00 7.64 4.69
C ASP A 30 -6.64 8.31 4.46
N ILE A 31 -6.65 9.59 4.05
CA ILE A 31 -5.43 10.36 3.80
C ILE A 31 -4.67 10.58 5.11
N ASN A 32 -5.35 11.01 6.17
CA ASN A 32 -4.74 11.22 7.48
C ASN A 32 -4.19 9.91 8.05
N TYR A 33 -4.95 8.83 7.92
CA TYR A 33 -4.49 7.50 8.33
C TYR A 33 -3.22 7.10 7.56
N LEU A 34 -3.22 7.26 6.23
CA LEU A 34 -2.06 6.96 5.40
C LEU A 34 -0.82 7.79 5.80
N ILE A 35 -0.98 9.09 6.04
CA ILE A 35 0.12 9.98 6.43
C ILE A 35 0.75 9.53 7.77
N ASN A 36 -0.08 9.16 8.74
CA ASN A 36 0.39 8.83 10.08
C ASN A 36 1.07 7.45 10.15
N TRP A 37 0.62 6.49 9.34
CA TRP A 37 1.03 5.08 9.50
C TRP A 37 1.96 4.56 8.40
N TYR A 38 1.97 5.14 7.20
CA TYR A 38 2.67 4.56 6.05
C TYR A 38 4.16 4.28 6.30
N ASP A 39 4.89 5.21 6.92
CA ASP A 39 6.33 5.06 7.19
C ASP A 39 6.63 4.16 8.41
N ILE A 40 5.62 3.82 9.21
CA ILE A 40 5.72 2.96 10.40
C ILE A 40 5.50 1.49 10.02
N VAL A 41 4.38 1.20 9.34
CA VAL A 41 3.94 -0.18 9.07
C VAL A 41 4.22 -0.65 7.63
N GLY A 42 4.36 0.29 6.69
CA GLY A 42 4.70 0.01 5.30
C GLY A 42 3.51 -0.21 4.37
N VAL A 43 3.82 -0.33 3.08
CA VAL A 43 2.83 -0.33 1.98
C VAL A 43 1.89 -1.53 1.97
N GLU A 44 2.37 -2.71 2.33
CA GLU A 44 1.57 -3.96 2.30
C GLU A 44 0.42 -3.88 3.31
N GLU A 45 0.72 -3.53 4.56
CA GLU A 45 -0.29 -3.34 5.61
C GLU A 45 -1.26 -2.20 5.26
N MET A 46 -0.76 -1.10 4.69
CA MET A 46 -1.62 0.00 4.23
C MET A 46 -2.54 -0.42 3.08
N SER A 47 -2.09 -1.30 2.19
CA SER A 47 -2.91 -1.86 1.13
C SER A 47 -4.09 -2.64 1.70
N PHE A 48 -3.85 -3.47 2.73
CA PHE A 48 -4.90 -4.22 3.41
C PHE A 48 -5.84 -3.31 4.23
N ALA A 49 -5.28 -2.38 5.01
CA ALA A 49 -6.06 -1.49 5.87
C ALA A 49 -7.01 -0.58 5.06
N LEU A 50 -6.53 -0.04 3.94
CA LEU A 50 -7.31 0.90 3.11
C LEU A 50 -8.08 0.22 1.98
N GLY A 51 -7.89 -1.09 1.78
CA GLY A 51 -8.54 -1.86 0.72
C GLY A 51 -8.16 -1.34 -0.67
N ARG A 52 -6.88 -1.02 -0.90
CA ARG A 52 -6.37 -0.48 -2.17
C ARG A 52 -5.07 -1.17 -2.55
N THR A 53 -4.78 -1.28 -3.84
CA THR A 53 -3.52 -1.91 -4.28
C THR A 53 -2.29 -1.16 -3.74
N GLU A 54 -1.21 -1.88 -3.45
CA GLU A 54 0.07 -1.29 -3.04
C GLU A 54 0.52 -0.18 -4.01
N LYS A 55 0.30 -0.37 -5.31
CA LYS A 55 0.64 0.62 -6.35
C LYS A 55 -0.14 1.93 -6.17
N THR A 56 -1.44 1.85 -5.90
CA THR A 56 -2.29 3.03 -5.64
C THR A 56 -1.83 3.75 -4.38
N ILE A 57 -1.51 3.02 -3.31
CA ILE A 57 -1.00 3.59 -2.06
C ILE A 57 0.32 4.34 -2.30
N MET A 58 1.31 3.70 -2.94
CA MET A 58 2.61 4.31 -3.23
C MET A 58 2.47 5.58 -4.07
N HIS A 59 1.59 5.55 -5.07
CA HIS A 59 1.34 6.72 -5.91
C HIS A 59 0.71 7.86 -5.09
N LYS A 60 -0.27 7.57 -4.22
CA LYS A 60 -0.88 8.60 -3.37
C LYS A 60 0.14 9.22 -2.42
N VAL A 61 0.99 8.41 -1.77
CA VAL A 61 2.08 8.91 -0.93
C VAL A 61 3.05 9.80 -1.70
N HIS A 62 3.41 9.42 -2.94
CA HIS A 62 4.25 10.26 -3.78
C HIS A 62 3.63 11.64 -4.03
N LEU A 63 2.34 11.69 -4.36
CA LEU A 63 1.61 12.95 -4.58
C LEU A 63 1.54 13.78 -3.30
N LEU A 64 1.16 13.18 -2.16
CA LEU A 64 1.09 13.88 -0.87
C LEU A 64 2.44 14.48 -0.45
N ARG A 65 3.54 13.79 -0.73
CA ARG A 65 4.91 14.30 -0.48
C ARG A 65 5.27 15.43 -1.43
N LYS A 66 4.87 15.34 -2.71
CA LYS A 66 5.08 16.40 -3.70
C LYS A 66 4.29 17.66 -3.35
N GLU A 67 3.08 17.50 -2.82
CA GLU A 67 2.21 18.58 -2.33
C GLU A 67 2.65 19.16 -0.98
N GLY A 68 3.63 18.54 -0.30
CA GLY A 68 4.09 18.95 1.03
C GLY A 68 3.17 18.57 2.19
N ARG A 69 2.09 17.82 1.93
CA ARG A 69 1.15 17.34 2.96
C ARG A 69 1.71 16.18 3.78
N MET A 70 2.67 15.43 3.23
CA MET A 70 3.36 14.35 3.92
C MET A 70 4.88 14.60 3.90
N LYS A 71 5.52 14.54 5.06
CA LYS A 71 6.98 14.64 5.16
C LYS A 71 7.64 13.33 4.73
N LYS A 72 8.86 13.41 4.21
CA LYS A 72 9.70 12.21 4.05
C LYS A 72 10.28 11.83 5.42
N PRO A 73 10.38 10.54 5.75
CA PRO A 73 11.00 10.12 6.99
C PRO A 73 12.51 10.37 6.91
N GLU A 74 13.11 10.76 8.04
CA GLU A 74 14.56 10.96 8.15
C GLU A 74 15.33 9.64 7.94
N LYS A 75 14.74 8.53 8.39
CA LYS A 75 15.27 7.18 8.21
C LYS A 75 14.26 6.34 7.45
N VAL A 76 14.70 5.78 6.33
CA VAL A 76 13.85 4.89 5.52
C VAL A 76 13.81 3.52 6.18
N THR A 77 12.69 3.20 6.84
CA THR A 77 12.42 1.86 7.33
C THR A 77 11.97 0.98 6.18
N ARG A 78 12.79 -0.02 5.82
CA ARG A 78 12.37 -1.05 4.87
C ARG A 78 11.48 -2.05 5.59
N CYS A 79 10.16 -1.90 5.45
CA CYS A 79 9.22 -2.90 5.94
C CYS A 79 9.40 -4.20 5.15
N LYS A 80 9.68 -5.30 5.86
CA LYS A 80 9.74 -6.63 5.23
C LYS A 80 8.32 -7.07 4.89
N ARG A 81 8.14 -7.66 3.71
CA ARG A 81 6.85 -8.26 3.35
C ARG A 81 6.52 -9.38 4.32
N LYS A 82 5.29 -9.41 4.82
CA LYS A 82 4.80 -10.45 5.73
C LYS A 82 4.39 -11.69 4.96
N LEU A 83 3.78 -11.53 3.79
CA LEU A 83 3.45 -12.64 2.92
C LEU A 83 4.72 -13.07 2.15
N LYS A 84 5.25 -14.25 2.50
CA LYS A 84 6.28 -14.90 1.71
C LYS A 84 5.59 -15.60 0.54
N VAL A 85 5.78 -15.10 -0.67
CA VAL A 85 5.41 -15.84 -1.88
C VAL A 85 6.35 -17.03 -1.95
N ASN A 86 5.82 -18.24 -1.73
CA ASN A 86 6.56 -19.47 -1.97
C ASN A 86 6.68 -19.65 -3.49
N THR A 87 7.70 -19.05 -4.10
CA THR A 87 8.10 -19.46 -5.46
C THR A 87 8.78 -20.81 -5.34
N GLU A 88 8.00 -21.88 -5.34
CA GLU A 88 8.51 -23.21 -5.67
C GLU A 88 9.05 -23.13 -7.12
N LYS A 89 10.31 -23.54 -7.27
CA LYS A 89 11.07 -23.56 -8.52
C LYS A 89 10.76 -24.80 -9.31
#